data_AF-A0A2V6R428-F1
#
_entry.id   AF-A0A2V6R428-F1
#
_cell.length_a   1.000
_cell.length_b   1.000
_cell.length_c   1.000
_cell.angle_alpha   90.00
_cell.angle_beta   90.00
_cell.angle_gamma   90.00
#
_symmetry.space_group_name_H-M   'P 1'
#
loop_
_entity.id
_entity.type
_entity.pdbx_description
1 polymer ?
#
loop_
_entity_poly.entity_id
_entity_poly.type
_entity_poly.pdbx_seq_one_letter_code
_entity_poly.pdbx_strand_id
1 'polypeptide(L)'
;MSVDRSFVGGNSRQRERLKVLVSRLSDADLRRPLGEGWTVSTALAHMAFWDRRALGMLERWEHGEAPSPADPVGLNAALLPEWLALPPLEAARLVVEAAEVVDRKAAALSADLIEKIVAAGELWRLARALHRCEHLDQIERALVA
;
A
#
# COMPACT_ATOMS: atom_id res chain seq x y z
N MET A 1 15.95 -24.09 7.85
CA MET A 1 14.51 -24.00 8.16
C MET A 1 13.85 -23.27 7.01
N SER A 2 12.59 -23.52 6.68
CA SER A 2 11.90 -22.76 5.62
C SER A 2 11.50 -21.38 6.15
N VAL A 3 11.83 -20.32 5.43
CA VAL A 3 11.40 -18.95 5.77
C VAL A 3 9.87 -18.83 5.75
N ASP A 4 9.26 -18.14 6.72
CA ASP A 4 7.82 -17.89 6.71
C ASP A 4 7.43 -16.93 5.57
N ARG A 5 6.49 -17.37 4.73
CA ARG A 5 5.93 -16.62 3.59
C ARG A 5 4.43 -16.37 3.74
N SER A 6 3.89 -16.46 4.94
CA SER A 6 2.48 -16.20 5.27
C SER A 6 1.98 -14.85 4.73
N PHE A 7 2.87 -13.84 4.65
CA PHE A 7 2.59 -12.52 4.08
C PHE A 7 2.10 -12.57 2.63
N VAL A 8 2.54 -13.55 1.82
CA VAL A 8 2.12 -13.67 0.41
C VAL A 8 0.61 -13.90 0.30
N GLY A 9 0.08 -14.82 1.10
CA GLY A 9 -1.35 -15.09 1.14
C GLY A 9 -2.16 -13.92 1.72
N GLY A 10 -1.63 -13.25 2.74
CA GLY A 10 -2.24 -12.05 3.32
C GLY A 10 -2.36 -10.92 2.31
N ASN A 11 -1.26 -10.61 1.61
CA ASN A 11 -1.21 -9.56 0.60
C ASN A 11 -2.19 -9.83 -0.54
N SER A 12 -2.21 -11.07 -1.05
CA SER A 12 -3.13 -11.48 -2.11
C SER A 12 -4.59 -11.25 -1.70
N ARG A 13 -4.99 -11.63 -0.48
CA ARG A 13 -6.36 -11.43 0.00
C ARG A 13 -6.75 -9.95 0.01
N GLN A 14 -5.91 -9.08 0.58
CA GLN A 14 -6.22 -7.64 0.64
C GLN A 14 -6.14 -6.97 -0.73
N ARG A 15 -5.28 -7.45 -1.64
CA ARG A 15 -5.24 -6.96 -3.02
C ARG A 15 -6.51 -7.31 -3.79
N GLU A 16 -7.02 -8.53 -3.68
CA GLU A 16 -8.27 -8.90 -4.34
C GLU A 16 -9.47 -8.13 -3.73
N ARG A 17 -9.50 -7.94 -2.41
CA ARG A 17 -10.48 -7.03 -1.76
C ARG A 17 -10.40 -5.61 -2.31
N LEU A 18 -9.20 -5.05 -2.43
CA LEU A 18 -8.96 -3.72 -3.01
C LEU A 18 -9.49 -3.63 -4.45
N LYS A 19 -9.22 -4.64 -5.30
CA LYS A 19 -9.72 -4.68 -6.68
C LYS A 19 -11.24 -4.66 -6.75
N VAL A 20 -11.89 -5.49 -5.95
CA VAL A 20 -13.35 -5.53 -5.86
C VAL A 20 -13.90 -4.19 -5.40
N LEU A 21 -13.33 -3.60 -4.34
CA LEU A 21 -13.72 -2.28 -3.85
C LEU A 21 -13.59 -1.23 -4.95
N VAL A 22 -12.43 -1.11 -5.60
CA VAL A 22 -12.17 -0.10 -6.62
C VAL A 22 -13.12 -0.24 -7.82
N SER A 23 -13.42 -1.47 -8.25
CA SER A 23 -14.31 -1.71 -9.41
C SER A 23 -15.75 -1.21 -9.24
N ARG A 24 -16.20 -0.96 -8.01
CA ARG A 24 -17.55 -0.49 -7.69
C ARG A 24 -17.63 0.97 -7.28
N LEU A 25 -16.49 1.67 -7.10
CA LEU A 25 -16.50 3.07 -6.67
C LEU A 25 -16.96 3.95 -7.81
N SER A 26 -17.96 4.77 -7.54
CA SER A 26 -18.33 5.88 -8.40
C SER A 26 -17.41 7.08 -8.17
N ASP A 27 -17.51 8.02 -9.10
CA ASP A 27 -16.90 9.34 -9.01
C ASP A 27 -17.29 10.11 -7.74
N ALA A 28 -18.53 9.94 -7.27
CA ALA A 28 -19.01 10.53 -6.03
C ALA A 28 -18.42 9.83 -4.80
N ASP A 29 -18.31 8.50 -4.82
CA ASP A 29 -17.70 7.71 -3.75
C ASP A 29 -16.23 8.10 -3.55
N LEU A 30 -15.49 8.26 -4.64
CA LEU A 30 -14.08 8.66 -4.60
C LEU A 30 -13.85 10.05 -3.99
N ARG A 31 -14.83 10.95 -4.13
CA ARG A 31 -14.79 12.30 -3.54
C ARG A 31 -15.31 12.36 -2.11
N ARG A 32 -15.80 11.25 -1.56
CA ARG A 32 -16.37 11.21 -0.22
C ARG A 32 -15.32 11.54 0.86
N PRO A 33 -15.60 12.44 1.81
CA PRO A 33 -14.63 12.83 2.83
C PRO A 33 -14.39 11.71 3.85
N LEU A 34 -13.14 11.61 4.32
CA LEU A 34 -12.69 10.72 5.40
C LEU A 34 -12.25 11.48 6.67
N GLY A 35 -12.37 12.81 6.68
CA GLY A 35 -11.91 13.68 7.77
C GLY A 35 -10.56 14.32 7.48
N GLU A 36 -10.25 15.45 8.14
CA GLU A 36 -8.94 16.13 8.08
C GLU A 36 -8.46 16.45 6.65
N GLY A 37 -9.38 16.76 5.74
CA GLY A 37 -9.08 17.06 4.34
C GLY A 37 -8.86 15.83 3.44
N TRP A 38 -8.96 14.62 4.00
CA TRP A 38 -8.87 13.39 3.22
C TRP A 38 -10.19 13.04 2.52
N THR A 39 -10.07 12.38 1.38
CA THR A 39 -11.17 11.72 0.67
C THR A 39 -10.84 10.25 0.46
N VAL A 40 -11.83 9.47 0.00
CA VAL A 40 -11.57 8.09 -0.44
C VAL A 40 -10.45 8.05 -1.47
N SER A 41 -10.46 8.95 -2.45
CA SER A 41 -9.41 9.07 -3.45
C SER A 41 -8.02 9.33 -2.85
N THR A 42 -7.89 10.25 -1.90
CA THR A 42 -6.57 10.52 -1.29
C THR A 42 -6.08 9.34 -0.45
N ALA A 43 -6.97 8.59 0.20
CA ALA A 43 -6.61 7.35 0.88
C ALA A 43 -6.11 6.26 -0.10
N LEU A 44 -6.73 6.14 -1.28
CA LEU A 44 -6.24 5.26 -2.35
C LEU A 44 -4.86 5.70 -2.85
N ALA A 45 -4.67 7.00 -3.10
CA ALA A 45 -3.39 7.55 -3.54
C ALA A 45 -2.27 7.34 -2.50
N HIS A 46 -2.58 7.55 -1.22
CA HIS A 46 -1.69 7.26 -0.10
C HIS A 46 -1.27 5.79 -0.05
N MET A 47 -2.23 4.86 -0.15
CA MET A 47 -1.93 3.42 -0.21
C MET A 47 -0.99 3.10 -1.38
N ALA A 48 -1.26 3.68 -2.56
CA ALA A 48 -0.43 3.48 -3.74
C ALA A 48 1.01 3.98 -3.52
N PHE A 49 1.17 5.14 -2.87
CA PHE A 49 2.47 5.70 -2.53
C PHE A 49 3.26 4.77 -1.61
N TRP A 50 2.65 4.28 -0.52
CA TRP A 50 3.36 3.42 0.44
C TRP A 50 3.71 2.05 -0.13
N ASP A 51 2.87 1.50 -1.03
CA ASP A 51 3.21 0.28 -1.76
C ASP A 51 4.37 0.50 -2.75
N ARG A 52 4.40 1.61 -3.49
CA ARG A 52 5.56 1.96 -4.34
C ARG A 52 6.82 2.23 -3.54
N ARG A 53 6.70 2.87 -2.37
CA ARG A 53 7.84 3.07 -1.48
C ARG A 53 8.37 1.74 -0.95
N ALA A 54 7.49 0.79 -0.60
CA ALA A 54 7.89 -0.54 -0.19
C ALA A 54 8.59 -1.28 -1.34
N LEU A 55 8.04 -1.25 -2.56
CA LEU A 55 8.69 -1.79 -3.76
C LEU A 55 10.13 -1.28 -3.91
N GLY A 56 10.35 0.04 -3.90
CA GLY A 56 11.70 0.60 -4.02
C GLY A 56 12.62 0.26 -2.83
N MET A 57 12.08 -0.04 -1.64
CA MET A 57 12.89 -0.59 -0.54
C MET A 57 13.32 -2.02 -0.83
N LEU A 58 12.41 -2.88 -1.29
CA LEU A 58 12.73 -4.27 -1.63
C LEU A 58 13.79 -4.33 -2.74
N GLU A 59 13.70 -3.46 -3.74
CA GLU A 59 14.69 -3.36 -4.82
C GLU A 59 16.07 -2.92 -4.31
N ARG A 60 16.14 -1.95 -3.39
CA ARG A 60 17.42 -1.56 -2.77
C ARG A 60 18.06 -2.69 -1.98
N TRP A 61 17.25 -3.44 -1.25
CA TRP A 61 17.70 -4.63 -0.53
C TRP A 61 18.28 -5.71 -1.46
N GLU A 62 17.67 -5.94 -2.61
CA GLU A 62 18.21 -6.85 -3.63
C GLU A 62 19.59 -6.39 -4.16
N HIS A 63 19.84 -5.09 -4.21
CA HIS A 63 21.13 -4.51 -4.62
C HIS A 63 22.12 -4.36 -3.45
N GLY A 64 21.77 -4.80 -2.24
CA GLY A 64 22.64 -4.70 -1.06
C GLY A 64 22.74 -3.29 -0.47
N GLU A 65 21.83 -2.39 -0.84
CA GLU A 65 21.75 -1.04 -0.30
C GLU A 65 20.93 -1.02 1.00
N ALA A 66 21.36 -0.20 1.97
CA ALA A 66 20.63 -0.04 3.22
C ALA A 66 19.27 0.66 2.97
N PRO A 67 18.18 0.18 3.59
CA PRO A 67 16.92 0.90 3.56
C PRO A 67 17.06 2.25 4.29
N SER A 68 16.28 3.24 3.87
CA SER A 68 16.16 4.51 4.55
C SER A 68 14.88 4.57 5.39
N PRO A 69 14.92 5.21 6.57
CA PRO A 69 13.72 5.48 7.34
C PRO A 69 12.79 6.43 6.58
N ALA A 70 11.55 6.52 7.04
CA ALA A 70 10.59 7.53 6.61
C ALA A 70 10.03 8.23 7.83
N ASP A 71 9.68 9.50 7.69
CA ASP A 71 8.73 10.18 8.58
C ASP A 71 7.33 10.08 7.92
N PRO A 72 6.47 9.11 8.33
CA PRO A 72 5.19 8.92 7.66
C PRO A 72 4.27 10.11 7.85
N VAL A 73 4.31 10.77 9.00
CA VAL A 73 3.44 11.92 9.32
C VAL A 73 3.81 13.10 8.43
N GLY A 74 5.09 13.47 8.41
CA GLY A 74 5.60 14.55 7.57
C GLY A 74 5.40 14.29 6.08
N LEU A 75 5.66 13.07 5.61
CA LEU A 75 5.44 12.70 4.20
C LEU A 75 3.96 12.74 3.82
N ASN A 76 3.07 12.21 4.65
CA ASN A 76 1.64 12.24 4.37
C ASN A 76 1.10 13.67 4.31
N ALA A 77 1.52 14.53 5.24
CA ALA A 77 1.13 15.94 5.25
C ALA A 77 1.67 16.68 4.01
N ALA A 78 2.92 16.41 3.64
CA ALA A 78 3.56 17.04 2.49
C ALA A 78 2.96 16.60 1.14
N LEU A 79 2.51 15.34 1.03
CA LEU A 79 1.97 14.77 -0.22
C LEU A 79 0.45 14.92 -0.38
N LEU A 80 -0.26 15.31 0.68
CA LEU A 80 -1.71 15.44 0.64
C LEU A 80 -2.20 16.43 -0.45
N PRO A 81 -1.58 17.60 -0.66
CA PRO A 81 -1.98 18.50 -1.75
C PRO A 81 -1.88 17.85 -3.14
N GLU A 82 -0.83 17.06 -3.39
CA GLU A 82 -0.63 16.34 -4.64
C GLU A 82 -1.67 15.22 -4.80
N TRP A 83 -2.00 14.51 -3.72
CA TRP A 83 -3.06 13.50 -3.75
C TRP A 83 -4.45 14.10 -3.98
N LEU A 84 -4.71 15.30 -3.46
CA LEU A 84 -5.95 16.03 -3.71
C LEU A 84 -6.06 16.54 -5.16
N ALA A 85 -4.94 16.87 -5.79
CA ALA A 85 -4.88 17.30 -7.18
C ALA A 85 -5.00 16.14 -8.19
N LEU A 86 -4.74 14.90 -7.76
CA LEU A 86 -4.79 13.73 -8.62
C LEU A 86 -6.24 13.43 -9.07
N PRO A 87 -6.50 13.15 -10.37
CA PRO A 87 -7.81 12.70 -10.82
C PRO A 87 -8.26 11.46 -10.03
N PRO A 88 -9.48 11.44 -9.46
CA PRO A 88 -9.83 10.36 -8.53
C PRO A 88 -9.80 8.94 -9.11
N LEU A 89 -10.19 8.80 -10.37
CA LEU A 89 -10.12 7.52 -11.08
C LEU A 89 -8.66 7.05 -11.30
N GLU A 90 -7.70 7.98 -11.43
CA GLU A 90 -6.29 7.62 -11.51
C GLU A 90 -5.77 7.13 -10.16
N ALA A 91 -6.20 7.71 -9.03
CA ALA A 91 -5.85 7.19 -7.70
C ALA A 91 -6.29 5.72 -7.53
N ALA A 92 -7.53 5.42 -7.96
CA ALA A 92 -8.10 4.08 -8.00
C ALA A 92 -7.32 3.10 -8.90
N ARG A 93 -6.91 3.53 -10.10
CA ARG A 93 -6.08 2.71 -10.99
C ARG A 93 -4.70 2.46 -10.40
N LEU A 94 -4.05 3.51 -9.90
CA LEU A 94 -2.67 3.48 -9.42
C LEU A 94 -2.49 2.63 -8.16
N VAL A 95 -3.50 2.56 -7.28
CA VAL A 95 -3.40 1.73 -6.06
C VAL A 95 -3.45 0.24 -6.37
N VAL A 96 -4.26 -0.18 -7.34
CA VAL A 96 -4.31 -1.60 -7.78
C VAL A 96 -2.99 -1.98 -8.43
N GLU A 97 -2.47 -1.14 -9.32
CA GLU A 97 -1.19 -1.34 -9.99
C GLU A 97 -0.04 -1.44 -8.97
N ALA A 98 0.04 -0.51 -8.02
CA ALA A 98 1.07 -0.52 -6.97
C ALA A 98 0.99 -1.79 -6.13
N ALA A 99 -0.22 -2.21 -5.74
CA ALA A 99 -0.43 -3.42 -4.95
C ALA A 99 0.02 -4.68 -5.69
N GLU A 100 -0.30 -4.78 -6.98
CA GLU A 100 0.14 -5.91 -7.81
C GLU A 100 1.66 -5.99 -7.97
N VAL A 101 2.32 -4.86 -8.25
CA VAL A 101 3.76 -4.83 -8.48
C VAL A 101 4.53 -5.17 -7.20
N VAL A 102 4.18 -4.57 -6.07
CA VAL A 102 4.87 -4.83 -4.80
C VAL A 102 4.65 -6.26 -4.31
N ASP A 103 3.45 -6.82 -4.51
CA ASP A 103 3.16 -8.19 -4.11
C ASP A 103 3.97 -9.20 -4.95
N ARG A 104 4.07 -8.97 -6.26
CA ARG A 104 4.91 -9.79 -7.15
C ARG A 104 6.38 -9.72 -6.72
N LYS A 105 6.89 -8.52 -6.43
CA LYS A 105 8.26 -8.34 -5.93
C LYS A 105 8.47 -9.11 -4.63
N ALA A 106 7.62 -8.90 -3.63
CA ALA A 106 7.74 -9.54 -2.32
C ALA A 106 7.69 -11.08 -2.40
N ALA A 107 6.84 -11.63 -3.26
CA ALA A 107 6.73 -13.07 -3.46
C ALA A 107 7.96 -13.69 -4.16
N ALA A 108 8.66 -12.91 -4.99
CA ALA A 108 9.81 -13.36 -5.78
C ALA A 108 11.15 -13.30 -5.01
N LEU A 109 11.20 -12.67 -3.84
CA LEU A 109 12.44 -12.54 -3.07
C LEU A 109 13.00 -13.91 -2.64
N SER A 110 14.34 -13.99 -2.55
CA SER A 110 15.03 -15.16 -2.01
C SER A 110 14.75 -15.34 -0.53
N ALA A 111 14.90 -16.56 -0.02
CA ALA A 111 14.72 -16.84 1.41
C ALA A 111 15.69 -16.01 2.28
N ASP A 112 16.96 -15.96 1.88
CA ASP A 112 18.00 -15.18 2.56
C ASP A 112 17.64 -13.70 2.68
N LEU A 113 17.06 -13.10 1.62
CA LEU A 113 16.69 -11.69 1.67
C LEU A 113 15.49 -11.46 2.57
N ILE A 114 14.50 -12.36 2.53
CA ILE A 114 13.34 -12.31 3.43
C ILE A 114 13.80 -12.40 4.89
N GLU A 115 14.68 -13.35 5.22
CA GLU A 115 15.22 -13.50 6.58
C GLU A 115 15.94 -12.23 7.05
N LYS A 116 16.78 -11.63 6.19
CA LYS A 116 17.46 -10.37 6.53
C LYS A 116 16.44 -9.23 6.75
N ILE A 117 15.40 -9.11 5.92
CA ILE A 117 14.35 -8.08 6.07
C ILE A 117 13.61 -8.24 7.39
N VAL A 118 13.24 -9.48 7.73
CA VAL A 118 12.55 -9.79 8.99
C VAL A 118 13.46 -9.53 10.19
N ALA A 119 14.74 -9.93 10.12
CA ALA A 119 15.72 -9.67 11.17
C ALA A 119 15.97 -8.17 11.42
N ALA A 120 15.80 -7.34 10.38
CA ALA A 120 15.86 -5.88 10.49
C ALA A 120 14.56 -5.24 11.03
N GLY A 121 13.53 -6.02 11.35
CA GLY A 121 12.24 -5.49 11.84
C GLY A 121 11.36 -4.87 10.73
N GLU A 122 11.70 -5.08 9.46
CA GLU A 122 11.04 -4.44 8.31
C GLU A 122 9.95 -5.34 7.67
N LEU A 123 9.34 -6.23 8.46
CA LEU A 123 8.28 -7.15 7.98
C LEU A 123 7.15 -6.41 7.25
N TRP A 124 6.80 -5.20 7.68
CA TRP A 124 5.80 -4.34 7.05
C TRP A 124 6.08 -4.03 5.55
N ARG A 125 7.34 -4.11 5.11
CA ARG A 125 7.71 -3.97 3.69
C ARG A 125 7.26 -5.17 2.85
N LEU A 126 7.23 -6.35 3.46
CA LEU A 126 6.75 -7.59 2.85
C LEU A 126 5.24 -7.72 3.05
N ALA A 127 4.75 -7.54 4.27
CA ALA A 127 3.36 -7.74 4.68
C ALA A 127 2.48 -6.50 4.42
N ARG A 128 2.34 -6.13 3.15
CA ARG A 128 1.54 -4.98 2.69
C ARG A 128 0.06 -5.08 3.07
N ALA A 129 -0.44 -6.29 3.33
CA ALA A 129 -1.78 -6.51 3.84
C ALA A 129 -2.10 -5.71 5.11
N LEU A 130 -1.12 -5.55 6.01
CA LEU A 130 -1.29 -4.83 7.28
C LEU A 130 -1.65 -3.36 7.04
N HIS A 131 -1.04 -2.74 6.03
CA HIS A 131 -1.34 -1.35 5.66
C HIS A 131 -2.71 -1.25 4.98
N ARG A 132 -2.94 -2.13 4.01
CA ARG A 132 -4.14 -2.06 3.17
C ARG A 132 -5.41 -2.30 3.98
N CYS A 133 -5.40 -3.23 4.94
CA CYS A 133 -6.62 -3.56 5.68
C CYS A 133 -7.15 -2.36 6.47
N GLU A 134 -6.28 -1.58 7.12
CA GLU A 134 -6.68 -0.41 7.91
C GLU A 134 -7.43 0.63 7.06
N HIS A 135 -6.89 0.93 5.87
CA HIS A 135 -7.50 1.90 4.96
C HIS A 135 -8.72 1.35 4.21
N LEU A 136 -8.72 0.07 3.84
CA LEU A 136 -9.91 -0.56 3.25
C LEU A 136 -11.08 -0.54 4.24
N ASP A 137 -10.83 -0.85 5.52
CA ASP A 137 -11.84 -0.79 6.58
C ASP A 137 -12.34 0.66 6.81
N GLN A 138 -11.45 1.66 6.73
CA GLN A 138 -11.83 3.06 6.81
C GLN A 138 -12.72 3.49 5.64
N ILE A 139 -12.33 3.16 4.40
CA ILE A 139 -13.07 3.52 3.20
C ILE A 139 -14.44 2.84 3.20
N GLU A 140 -14.50 1.53 3.45
CA GLU A 140 -15.76 0.79 3.44
C GLU A 140 -16.74 1.32 4.49
N ARG A 141 -16.26 1.70 5.69
CA ARG A 141 -17.09 2.36 6.72
C ARG A 141 -17.64 3.70 6.24
N ALA A 142 -16.83 4.49 5.54
CA ALA A 142 -17.29 5.78 5.02
C ALA A 142 -18.34 5.61 3.91
N LEU A 143 -18.27 4.55 3.11
CA LEU A 143 -19.21 4.33 2.00
C LEU A 143 -20.61 3.87 2.45
N VAL A 144 -20.71 3.23 3.61
CA VAL A 144 -21.99 2.77 4.18
C VAL A 144 -22.65 3.79 5.12
N ALA A 145 -21.90 4.83 5.53
CA ALA A 145 -22.43 5.95 6.29
C ALA A 145 -23.30 6.86 5.41
#